data_AF-A0A8J4UT92-F1
#
_entry.id   AF-A0A8J4UT92-F1
#
_cell.length_a   1.000
_cell.length_b   1.000
_cell.length_c   1.000
_cell.angle_alpha   90.00
_cell.angle_beta   90.00
_cell.angle_gamma   90.00
#
_symmetry.space_group_name_H-M   'P 1'
#
loop_
_entity.id
_entity.type
_entity.pdbx_description
1 polymer ?
#
loop_
_entity_poly.entity_id
_entity_poly.type
_entity_poly.pdbx_seq_one_letter_code
_entity_poly.pdbx_strand_id
1 'polypeptide(L)' 'MSASLAVQRLAALSGALAVGAGAYGAHGFRRSNRDDYQKELYSTANTYHFYHSLALLGASRCRKPAL' A
#
# COMPACT_ATOMS: atom_id res chain seq x y z
N MET A 1 -14.58 19.84 -2.91
CA MET A 1 -13.89 19.51 -1.63
C MET A 1 -14.14 18.06 -1.18
N SER A 2 -15.35 17.50 -1.27
CA SER A 2 -15.66 16.13 -0.81
C SER A 2 -14.84 15.01 -1.50
N ALA A 3 -14.69 15.05 -2.82
CA ALA A 3 -13.96 14.01 -3.57
C ALA A 3 -12.47 13.90 -3.20
N SER A 4 -11.78 15.02 -2.99
CA SER A 4 -10.38 15.04 -2.56
C SER A 4 -10.21 14.38 -1.19
N LEU A 5 -11.12 14.68 -0.24
CA LEU A 5 -11.12 14.07 1.09
C LEU A 5 -11.38 12.57 1.04
N ALA A 6 -12.28 12.11 0.16
CA ALA A 6 -12.53 10.69 -0.03
C ALA A 6 -11.27 9.95 -0.53
N VAL A 7 -10.61 10.49 -1.56
CA VAL A 7 -9.37 9.91 -2.12
C VAL A 7 -8.23 9.96 -1.09
N GLN A 8 -8.13 11.02 -0.30
CA GLN A 8 -7.15 11.14 0.78
C GLN A 8 -7.38 10.08 1.87
N ARG A 9 -8.64 9.83 2.27
CA ARG A 9 -8.97 8.78 3.24
C ARG A 9 -8.65 7.39 2.70
N LEU A 10 -8.95 7.14 1.42
CA LEU A 10 -8.57 5.89 0.75
C LEU A 10 -7.05 5.72 0.69
N ALA A 11 -6.30 6.79 0.40
CA ALA A 11 -4.84 6.78 0.41
C ALA A 11 -4.30 6.43 1.81
N ALA A 12 -4.88 7.02 2.87
CA ALA A 12 -4.51 6.75 4.25
C ALA A 12 -4.81 5.30 4.67
N LEU A 13 -6.00 4.79 4.34
CA LEU A 13 -6.37 3.39 4.61
C LEU A 13 -5.47 2.42 3.82
N SER A 14 -5.22 2.72 2.54
CA SER A 14 -4.31 1.93 1.70
C SER A 14 -2.90 1.90 2.28
N GLY A 15 -2.37 3.04 2.73
CA GLY A 15 -1.06 3.13 3.35
C GLY A 15 -0.98 2.36 4.68
N ALA A 16 -2.01 2.44 5.52
CA ALA A 16 -2.08 1.67 6.76
C ALA A 16 -2.04 0.15 6.49
N LEU A 17 -2.75 -0.31 5.46
CA LEU A 17 -2.72 -1.71 5.02
C LEU A 17 -1.34 -2.11 4.47
N ALA A 18 -0.69 -1.24 3.68
CA ALA A 18 0.65 -1.50 3.17
C ALA A 18 1.70 -1.62 4.29
N VAL A 19 1.60 -0.79 5.35
CA VAL A 19 2.45 -0.91 6.55
C VAL A 19 2.19 -2.24 7.27
N GLY A 20 0.92 -2.59 7.49
CA GLY A 20 0.56 -3.85 8.14
C GLY A 20 1.03 -5.08 7.36
N ALA A 21 0.87 -5.07 6.04
CA ALA A 21 1.37 -6.10 5.13
C ALA A 21 2.91 -6.18 5.17
N GLY A 22 3.61 -5.05 5.15
CA GLY A 22 5.07 -5.02 5.31
C GLY A 22 5.54 -5.62 6.65
N ALA A 23 4.88 -5.27 7.75
CA ALA A 23 5.19 -5.82 9.07
C ALA A 23 4.96 -7.34 9.12
N TYR A 24 3.84 -7.82 8.58
CA TYR A 24 3.56 -9.24 8.43
C TYR A 24 4.59 -9.93 7.54
N GLY A 25 4.95 -9.34 6.40
CA GLY A 25 5.99 -9.80 5.50
C GLY A 25 7.32 -10.04 6.21
N ALA A 26 7.78 -9.04 6.96
CA ALA A 26 9.08 -9.06 7.64
C ALA A 26 9.15 -10.04 8.83
N HIS A 27 8.02 -10.26 9.52
CA HIS A 27 7.97 -11.05 10.75
C HIS A 27 7.25 -12.40 10.59
N GLY A 28 5.99 -12.39 10.16
CA GLY A 28 5.15 -13.58 10.06
C GLY A 28 5.44 -14.41 8.81
N PHE A 29 5.44 -13.75 7.64
CA PHE A 29 5.64 -14.42 6.36
C PHE A 29 7.06 -14.95 6.20
N ARG A 30 8.07 -14.17 6.63
CA ARG A 30 9.48 -14.56 6.53
C ARG A 30 9.85 -15.77 7.41
N ARG A 31 9.13 -16.00 8.51
CA ARG A 31 9.28 -17.19 9.37
C ARG A 31 8.47 -18.41 8.88
N SER A 32 7.67 -18.26 7.84
CA SER A 32 6.89 -19.37 7.28
C SER A 32 7.78 -20.31 6.45
N ASN A 33 7.40 -21.58 6.32
CA ASN A 33 8.02 -22.58 5.43
C ASN A 33 7.74 -22.32 3.93
N ARG A 34 7.48 -21.05 3.55
CA ARG A 34 7.29 -20.63 2.16
C ARG A 34 8.66 -20.61 1.46
N ASP A 35 8.65 -20.91 0.17
CA ASP A 35 9.84 -20.80 -0.66
C ASP A 35 10.32 -19.35 -0.76
N ASP A 36 11.61 -19.15 -1.00
CA ASP A 36 12.23 -17.82 -1.07
C ASP A 36 11.67 -16.98 -2.21
N TYR A 37 11.29 -17.60 -3.34
CA TYR A 37 10.60 -16.92 -4.43
C TYR A 37 9.27 -16.30 -3.95
N GLN A 38 8.52 -17.00 -3.10
CA GLN A 38 7.25 -16.46 -2.58
C GLN A 38 7.48 -15.30 -1.61
N LYS A 39 8.57 -15.32 -0.84
CA LYS A 39 8.96 -14.21 0.05
C LYS A 39 9.36 -12.98 -0.74
N GLU A 40 10.12 -13.16 -1.81
CA GLU A 40 10.49 -12.08 -2.73
C GLU A 40 9.28 -11.51 -3.45
N LEU A 41 8.39 -12.37 -3.95
CA LEU A 41 7.13 -11.96 -4.57
C LEU A 41 6.26 -11.15 -3.61
N TYR A 42 6.14 -11.59 -2.35
CA TYR A 42 5.42 -10.86 -1.32
C TYR A 42 6.05 -9.48 -1.05
N SER A 43 7.38 -9.43 -0.92
CA SER A 43 8.11 -8.17 -0.70
C SER A 43 7.90 -7.19 -1.85
N THR A 44 7.94 -7.69 -3.09
CA THR A 44 7.72 -6.90 -4.31
C THR A 44 6.29 -6.37 -4.38
N ALA A 45 5.30 -7.24 -4.13
CA ALA A 45 3.89 -6.84 -4.09
C ALA A 45 3.62 -5.77 -3.02
N ASN A 46 4.19 -5.92 -1.82
CA ASN A 46 4.07 -4.94 -0.75
C ASN A 46 4.73 -3.60 -1.12
N THR A 47 5.88 -3.64 -1.80
CA THR A 47 6.56 -2.43 -2.31
C THR A 47 5.69 -1.69 -3.32
N TYR A 48 5.06 -2.40 -4.26
CA TYR A 48 4.09 -1.80 -5.18
C TYR A 48 2.87 -1.22 -4.47
N HIS A 49 2.36 -1.89 -3.44
CA HIS A 49 1.25 -1.39 -2.63
C HIS A 49 1.64 -0.06 -1.98
N PHE A 50 2.82 0.04 -1.35
CA PHE A 50 3.32 1.30 -0.78
C PHE A 50 3.40 2.43 -1.82
N TYR A 51 3.98 2.16 -3.00
CA TYR A 51 4.05 3.17 -4.06
C TYR A 51 2.67 3.62 -4.53
N HIS A 52 1.71 2.71 -4.64
CA HIS A 52 0.33 3.06 -5.00
C HIS A 52 -0.37 3.87 -3.89
N SER A 53 -0.11 3.58 -2.61
CA SER A 53 -0.64 4.40 -1.51
C SER A 53 -0.10 5.83 -1.56
N LEU A 54 1.19 6.01 -1.85
CA LEU A 54 1.80 7.33 -2.03
C LEU A 54 1.26 8.04 -3.28
N ALA A 55 1.10 7.32 -4.40
CA ALA A 55 0.51 7.85 -5.62
C ALA A 55 -0.94 8.32 -5.39
N LEU A 56 -1.75 7.55 -4.67
CA LEU A 56 -3.12 7.93 -4.28
C LEU A 56 -3.13 9.18 -3.39
N LEU A 57 -2.19 9.28 -2.45
CA LEU A 57 -2.06 10.48 -1.61
C LEU A 57 -1.71 11.70 -2.47
N GLY A 58 -0.79 11.56 -3.43
CA GLY A 58 -0.49 12.61 -4.41
C GLY A 58 -1.70 12.98 -5.27
N ALA A 59 -2.42 11.98 -5.79
CA ALA A 59 -3.61 12.18 -6.61
C ALA A 59 -4.73 12.93 -5.86
N SER A 60 -4.84 12.73 -4.54
CA SER A 60 -5.79 13.49 -3.71
C SER A 60 -5.57 15.01 -3.75
N ARG A 61 -4.36 15.46 -4.09
CA ARG A 61 -3.96 16.88 -4.20
C ARG A 61 -4.11 17.44 -5.63
N CYS A 62 -4.48 16.63 -6.61
CA CYS A 62 -4.72 17.10 -7.97
C CYS A 62 -6.02 17.91 -8.09
N ARG A 63 -6.12 18.73 -9.14
CA ARG A 63 -7.31 19.56 -9.45
C ARG A 63 -8.59 18.73 -9.61
N LYS A 64 -8.43 17.45 -9.99
CA LYS A 64 -9.46 16.51 -10.40
C LYS A 64 -9.16 15.12 -9.80
N PRO A 65 -9.37 14.93 -8.48
CA PRO A 65 -8.86 13.74 -7.77
C PRO A 65 -9.68 12.46 -8.01
N ALA A 66 -10.89 12.57 -8.59
CA ALA A 66 -11.82 11.45 -8.81
C ALA A 66 -12.37 11.43 -10.25
N LEU A 67 -11.58 11.92 -11.19
CA LEU A 67 -11.93 12.15 -12.59
C LEU A 67 -10.97 11.38 -13.50
#